data_AF-A0A5C5G0Z7-F1
#
_entry.id   AF-A0A5C5G0Z7-F1
#
_cell.length_a   1.000
_cell.length_b   1.000
_cell.length_c   1.000
_cell.angle_alpha   90.00
_cell.angle_beta   90.00
_cell.angle_gamma   90.00
#
_symmetry.space_group_name_H-M   'P 1'
#
loop_
_entity.id
_entity.type
_entity.pdbx_description
1 polymer ?
#
loop_
_entity_poly.entity_id
_entity_poly.type
_entity_poly.pdbx_seq_one_letter_code
_entity_poly.pdbx_strand_id
1 'polypeptide(L)' 'MNNPYEEEQEVIIARILGTVGKLNESMQLLNDQVAQVNAFNLSTSEVAELWASYMRNVQWNLQSQKTLHPPV' A
#
# COMPACT_ATOMS: atom_id res chain seq x y z
N MET A 1 -40.11 19.70 30.68
CA MET A 1 -40.23 18.35 30.07
C MET A 1 -39.29 18.37 28.87
N ASN A 2 -38.31 17.46 28.81
CA ASN A 2 -37.43 17.36 27.66
C ASN A 2 -38.26 17.05 26.41
N ASN A 3 -37.91 17.68 25.29
CA ASN A 3 -38.61 17.49 24.03
C ASN A 3 -38.36 16.04 23.56
N PRO A 4 -39.37 15.19 23.36
CA PRO A 4 -39.18 13.80 22.95
C PRO A 4 -38.40 13.65 21.62
N TYR A 5 -38.43 14.66 20.75
CA TYR A 5 -37.62 14.68 19.53
C TYR A 5 -36.11 14.88 19.81
N GLU A 6 -35.73 15.57 20.89
CA GLU A 6 -34.32 15.71 21.28
C GLU A 6 -33.75 14.39 21.80
N GLU A 7 -34.52 13.65 22.59
CA GLU A 7 -34.10 12.35 23.12
C GLU A 7 -33.89 11.31 22.00
N GLU A 8 -34.79 11.28 21.00
CA GLU A 8 -34.59 10.45 19.80
C GLU A 8 -33.35 10.87 18.99
N GLN A 9 -33.12 12.18 18.83
CA GLN A 9 -31.95 12.68 18.12
C GLN A 9 -30.64 12.31 18.82
N GLU A 10 -30.59 12.40 20.15
CA GLU A 10 -29.42 11.99 20.94
C GLU A 10 -29.09 10.51 20.74
N VAL A 11 -30.10 9.63 20.74
CA VAL A 11 -29.91 8.18 20.49
C VAL A 11 -29.36 7.92 19.09
N ILE A 12 -29.89 8.60 18.07
CA ILE A 12 -29.42 8.46 16.69
C ILE A 12 -27.96 8.93 16.58
N ILE A 13 -27.63 10.09 17.15
CA ILE A 13 -26.27 10.64 17.14
C ILE A 13 -25.30 9.68 17.86
N ALA A 14 -25.67 9.14 19.01
CA ALA A 14 -24.85 8.16 19.72
C ALA A 14 -24.55 6.92 18.87
N ARG A 15 -25.55 6.43 18.11
CA ARG A 15 -25.36 5.31 17.19
C ARG A 15 -24.46 5.65 16.01
N ILE A 16 -24.60 6.86 15.45
CA ILE A 16 -23.73 7.36 14.38
C ILE A 16 -22.29 7.43 14.87
N LEU A 17 -22.06 8.05 16.03
CA LEU A 17 -20.72 8.17 16.63
C LEU A 17 -20.10 6.80 16.89
N GLY A 18 -20.86 5.86 17.45
CA GLY A 18 -20.38 4.49 17.66
C GLY A 18 -20.05 3.76 16.35
N THR A 19 -20.80 4.03 15.29
CA THR A 19 -20.53 3.45 13.95
C THR A 19 -19.28 4.07 13.33
N VAL A 20 -19.11 5.39 13.42
CA VAL A 20 -17.91 6.09 12.93
C VAL A 20 -16.67 5.66 13.71
N GLY A 21 -16.77 5.42 15.01
CA GLY A 21 -15.68 4.85 15.82
C GLY A 21 -15.19 3.51 15.27
N LYS A 22 -16.12 2.56 15.04
CA LYS A 22 -15.79 1.25 14.45
C LYS A 22 -15.20 1.35 13.05
N LEU A 23 -15.69 2.30 12.25
CA LEU A 23 -15.14 2.57 10.92
C LEU A 23 -13.69 3.03 11.02
N ASN A 24 -13.39 3.96 11.93
CA ASN A 24 -12.03 4.44 12.14
C ASN A 24 -11.09 3.32 12.60
N GLU A 25 -11.53 2.46 13.51
CA GLU A 25 -10.76 1.27 13.93
C GLU A 25 -10.47 0.34 12.75
N SER A 26 -11.48 0.09 11.90
CA SER A 26 -11.33 -0.74 10.71
C SER A 26 -10.37 -0.13 9.69
N MET A 27 -10.39 1.20 9.54
CA MET A 27 -9.48 1.95 8.67
C MET A 27 -8.04 1.95 9.19
N GLN A 28 -7.86 2.06 10.52
CA GLN A 28 -6.53 1.93 11.13
C GLN A 28 -5.96 0.54 10.87
N LEU A 29 -6.74 -0.51 11.11
CA LEU A 29 -6.32 -1.88 10.83
C LEU A 29 -5.95 -2.05 9.35
N LEU A 30 -6.76 -1.52 8.42
CA LEU A 30 -6.47 -1.57 7.00
C LEU A 30 -5.13 -0.90 6.66
N ASN A 31 -4.86 0.28 7.21
CA ASN A 31 -3.60 0.99 7.00
C ASN A 31 -2.41 0.16 7.49
N ASP A 32 -2.52 -0.46 8.66
CA ASP A 32 -1.48 -1.32 9.21
C ASP A 32 -1.21 -2.54 8.33
N GLN A 33 -2.26 -3.15 7.77
CA GLN A 33 -2.12 -4.27 6.84
C GLN A 33 -1.47 -3.83 5.52
N VAL A 34 -1.85 -2.67 4.97
CA VAL A 34 -1.22 -2.12 3.76
C VAL A 34 0.26 -1.81 4.00
N ALA A 35 0.60 -1.25 5.16
CA ALA A 35 1.99 -0.99 5.53
C ALA A 35 2.82 -2.29 5.59
N GLN A 36 2.26 -3.37 6.15
CA GLN A 36 2.90 -4.68 6.18
C GLN A 36 3.10 -5.26 4.78
N VAL A 37 2.09 -5.19 3.90
CA VAL A 37 2.21 -5.63 2.51
C VAL A 37 3.28 -4.85 1.76
N ASN A 38 3.35 -3.53 1.96
CA ASN A 38 4.38 -2.68 1.35
C ASN A 38 5.78 -3.07 1.84
N ALA A 39 5.95 -3.30 3.14
CA ALA A 39 7.23 -3.73 3.70
C ALA A 39 7.66 -5.11 3.16
N PHE A 40 6.72 -6.05 3.04
CA PHE A 40 6.97 -7.36 2.44
C PHE A 40 7.41 -7.27 0.97
N ASN A 41 6.85 -6.33 0.20
CA ASN A 41 7.17 -6.17 -1.21
C ASN A 41 8.48 -5.40 -1.48
N LEU A 42 9.07 -4.75 -0.47
CA LEU A 42 10.25 -3.89 -0.64
C LEU A 42 11.43 -4.65 -1.26
N SER A 43 11.81 -5.79 -0.70
CA SER A 43 12.95 -6.58 -1.19
C SER A 43 12.74 -7.10 -2.62
N THR A 44 11.50 -7.48 -2.95
CA THR A 44 11.14 -7.91 -4.31
C THR A 44 11.28 -6.76 -5.30
N SER A 45 10.86 -5.55 -4.92
CA SER A 45 11.02 -4.34 -5.74
C SER A 45 12.49 -4.00 -5.95
N GLU A 46 13.32 -4.07 -4.91
CA GLU A 46 14.77 -3.82 -5.01
C GLU A 46 15.43 -4.80 -5.97
N VAL A 47 15.13 -6.10 -5.86
CA VAL A 47 15.67 -7.13 -6.76
C VAL A 47 15.20 -6.90 -8.21
N ALA A 48 13.93 -6.53 -8.41
CA ALA A 48 13.42 -6.20 -9.74
C ALA A 48 14.16 -5.01 -10.37
N GLU A 49 14.45 -3.97 -9.58
CA GLU A 49 15.23 -2.81 -10.04
C GLU A 49 16.68 -3.18 -10.39
N LEU A 50 17.33 -3.98 -9.54
CA LEU A 50 18.68 -4.50 -9.80
C LEU A 50 18.74 -5.28 -11.12
N TRP A 51 17.79 -6.19 -11.35
CA TRP A 51 17.70 -6.94 -12.60
C TRP A 51 17.45 -6.04 -13.82
N ALA A 52 16.55 -5.06 -13.69
CA ALA A 52 16.29 -4.10 -14.75
C ALA A 52 17.54 -3.29 -15.10
N SER A 53 18.30 -2.86 -14.09
CA SER A 53 19.57 -2.13 -14.26
C SER A 53 20.63 -3.01 -14.94
N TYR A 54 20.79 -4.25 -14.47
CA TYR A 54 21.70 -5.22 -15.08
C TYR A 54 21.38 -5.45 -16.56
N MET A 55 20.10 -5.70 -16.89
CA MET A 55 19.67 -5.93 -18.27
C MET A 55 19.95 -4.71 -19.16
N ARG A 56 19.65 -3.49 -18.68
CA ARG A 56 19.96 -2.25 -19.40
C ARG A 56 21.46 -2.12 -19.69
N ASN A 57 22.31 -2.41 -18.70
CA ASN A 57 23.76 -2.34 -18.85
C ASN A 57 24.28 -3.40 -19.84
N VAL A 58 23.80 -4.64 -19.76
CA VAL A 58 24.16 -5.71 -20.70
C VAL A 58 23.76 -5.32 -22.13
N GLN A 59 22.51 -4.87 -22.31
CA GLN A 59 22.01 -4.43 -23.61
C GLN A 59 22.87 -3.28 -24.19
N TRP A 60 23.18 -2.27 -23.37
CA TRP A 60 24.00 -1.14 -23.79
C TRP A 60 25.41 -1.57 -24.20
N ASN A 61 26.05 -2.45 -23.42
CA ASN A 61 27.39 -2.95 -23.73
C ASN A 61 27.38 -3.80 -25.01
N LEU A 62 26.40 -4.69 -25.19
CA LEU A 62 26.29 -5.52 -26.40
C LEU A 62 26.06 -4.66 -27.66
N GLN A 63 25.24 -3.61 -27.57
CA GLN A 63 25.02 -2.67 -28.67
C GLN A 63 26.28 -1.86 -28.99
N SER A 64 27.02 -1.44 -27.95
CA SER A 64 28.21 -0.60 -28.08
C SER A 64 29.43 -1.36 -28.60
N GLN A 65 29.60 -2.63 -28.18
CA GLN A 65 30.78 -3.42 -28.51
C GLN A 65 30.70 -4.12 -29.87
N LYS A 66 29.52 -4.19 -30.52
CA LYS A 66 29.27 -4.94 -31.79
C LYS A 66 29.76 -6.40 -31.80
N THR A 67 30.17 -6.96 -30.67
CA THR A 67 30.72 -8.31 -30.56
C THR A 67 29.97 -9.08 -29.48
N LEU A 68 29.22 -10.08 -29.90
CA LEU A 68 28.74 -11.16 -29.04
C LEU A 68 29.94 -12.08 -28.77
N HIS A 69 30.58 -11.92 -27.62
CA HIS A 69 31.42 -13.00 -27.10
C HIS A 69 30.52 -14.03 -26.43
N PRO A 70 30.66 -15.33 -26.74
CA PRO A 70 29.91 -16.38 -26.05
C PRO A 70 30.23 -16.35 -24.55
N PRO A 71 29.25 -16.59 -23.66
CA PRO A 71 29.49 -16.60 -22.22
C PRO A 71 30.48 -17.72 -21.88
N VAL A 72 31.51 -17.40 -21.08
CA VAL A 72 32.42 -18.36 -20.46
C VAL A 72 31.78 -18.95 -19.20
#